data_AF-A0A419F8V7-F1
#
_entry.id   AF-A0A419F8V7-F1
#
_cell.length_a   1.000
_cell.length_b   1.000
_cell.length_c   1.000
_cell.angle_alpha   90.00
_cell.angle_beta   90.00
_cell.angle_gamma   90.00
#
_symmetry.space_group_name_H-M   'P 1'
#
loop_
_entity.id
_entity.type
_entity.pdbx_description
1 polymer ?
#
loop_
_entity_poly.entity_id
_entity_poly.type
_entity_poly.pdbx_seq_one_letter_code
_entity_poly.pdbx_strand_id
1 'polypeptide(L)' 'MMNMKLGTSCQVCAKPLSEGEMRFEKKWKGKAYFACCPICFSLLQKDPERYIDRWLSSGLETWARK' A
#
# COMPACT_ATOMS: atom_id res chain seq x y z
N MET A 1 20.83 -14.20 9.28
CA MET A 1 20.30 -13.77 7.97
C MET A 1 18.81 -13.54 8.12
N MET A 2 18.37 -12.32 8.44
CA MET A 2 16.94 -11.97 8.40
C MET A 2 16.83 -10.57 7.81
N ASN A 3 16.85 -10.50 6.49
CA ASN A 3 16.36 -9.34 5.76
C ASN A 3 14.84 -9.34 5.88
N MET A 4 14.31 -8.81 6.99
CA MET A 4 12.89 -8.52 7.13
C MET A 4 12.54 -7.40 6.15
N LYS A 5 12.28 -7.79 4.89
CA LYS A 5 11.72 -6.91 3.88
C LYS A 5 10.44 -6.31 4.45
N LEU A 6 10.44 -4.99 4.54
CA LEU A 6 9.37 -4.21 5.15
C LEU A 6 8.06 -4.50 4.41
N GLY A 7 7.12 -5.10 5.16
CA GLY A 7 5.82 -5.51 4.67
C GLY A 7 5.06 -4.31 4.10
N THR A 8 4.66 -4.41 2.84
CA THR A 8 3.72 -3.48 2.24
C THR A 8 2.47 -3.41 3.11
N SER A 9 1.98 -2.24 3.50
CA SER A 9 0.75 -2.13 4.28
C SER A 9 -0.45 -1.83 3.37
N CYS A 10 -1.65 -2.26 3.77
CA CYS A 10 -2.89 -1.96 3.06
C CYS A 10 -3.24 -0.46 3.21
N GLN A 11 -3.40 0.25 2.10
CA GLN A 11 -3.61 1.70 2.13
C GLN A 11 -4.98 2.11 2.68
N VAL A 12 -5.94 1.20 2.73
CA VAL A 12 -7.30 1.48 3.22
C VAL A 12 -7.39 1.27 4.73
N CYS A 13 -6.86 0.15 5.24
CA CYS A 13 -7.02 -0.25 6.64
C CYS A 13 -5.72 -0.31 7.45
N ALA A 14 -4.58 0.06 6.85
CA ALA A 14 -3.24 0.06 7.46
C ALA A 14 -2.77 -1.30 8.00
N LYS A 15 -3.41 -2.41 7.61
CA LYS A 15 -2.96 -3.75 7.97
C LYS A 15 -1.63 -4.08 7.27
N PRO A 16 -0.64 -4.66 7.96
CA PRO A 16 0.56 -5.16 7.30
C PRO A 16 0.18 -6.31 6.36
N LEU A 17 0.77 -6.34 5.17
CA LEU A 17 0.69 -7.47 4.25
C LEU A 17 1.96 -8.29 4.43
N SER A 18 1.80 -9.59 4.66
CA SER A 18 2.92 -10.51 4.75
C SER A 18 3.43 -10.89 3.36
N GLU A 19 4.71 -11.22 3.27
CA GLU A 19 5.31 -11.72 2.04
C GLU A 19 4.69 -13.10 1.72
N GLY A 20 4.05 -13.25 0.55
CA GLY A 20 3.36 -14.49 0.15
C GLY A 20 1.84 -14.47 0.29
N GLU A 21 1.25 -13.43 0.89
CA GLU A 21 -0.21 -13.25 0.90
C GLU A 21 -0.73 -12.63 -0.42
N MET A 22 -1.94 -13.02 -0.81
CA MET A 22 -2.61 -12.42 -1.97
C MET A 22 -2.88 -10.93 -1.68
N ARG A 23 -2.27 -10.07 -2.48
CA ARG A 23 -2.45 -8.61 -2.42
C ARG A 23 -2.98 -8.09 -3.74
N PHE A 24 -3.83 -7.09 -3.67
CA PHE A 24 -4.32 -6.38 -4.84
C PHE A 24 -3.47 -5.14 -5.06
N GLU A 25 -2.94 -4.95 -6.26
CA GLU A 25 -2.16 -3.77 -6.62
C GLU A 25 -2.97 -2.78 -7.45
N LYS A 26 -2.83 -1.48 -7.17
CA LYS A 26 -3.34 -0.38 -7.98
C LYS A 26 -2.20 0.59 -8.29
N LYS A 27 -1.93 0.82 -9.57
CA LYS A 27 -1.03 1.89 -10.01
C LYS A 27 -1.80 3.21 -10.08
N TRP A 28 -1.29 4.24 -9.40
CA TRP A 28 -1.88 5.59 -9.38
C TRP A 28 -0.77 6.64 -9.29
N LYS A 29 -0.81 7.68 -10.14
CA LYS A 29 0.19 8.76 -10.20
C LYS A 29 1.66 8.24 -10.19
N GLY A 30 1.93 7.15 -10.91
CA GLY A 30 3.27 6.54 -11.01
C GLY A 30 3.73 5.72 -9.78
N LYS A 31 2.88 5.56 -8.76
CA LYS A 31 3.17 4.73 -7.57
C LYS A 31 2.26 3.51 -7.52
N ALA A 32 2.75 2.41 -6.94
CA ALA A 32 1.97 1.21 -6.70
C ALA A 32 1.43 1.22 -5.26
N TYR A 33 0.12 1.04 -5.14
CA TYR A 33 -0.60 0.96 -3.87
C TYR A 33 -1.24 -0.41 -3.73
N PHE A 34 -1.43 -0.86 -2.49
CA PHE A 34 -1.79 -2.24 -2.22
C PHE A 34 -3.02 -2.36 -1.30
N ALA A 35 -3.75 -3.46 -1.45
CA ALA A 35 -4.88 -3.76 -0.59
C ALA A 35 -4.84 -5.22 -0.13
N CYS A 36 -5.21 -5.45 1.12
CA CYS A 36 -5.23 -6.78 1.75
C CYS A 36 -6.42 -7.66 1.33
N CYS A 37 -7.47 -7.07 0.74
CA CYS A 37 -8.70 -7.77 0.41
C CYS A 37 -9.45 -7.06 -0.74
N PRO A 38 -10.38 -7.75 -1.43
CA PRO A 38 -11.08 -7.18 -2.59
C PRO A 38 -11.94 -5.98 -2.22
N ILE A 39 -12.46 -5.92 -0.99
CA ILE A 39 -13.24 -4.78 -0.49
C ILE A 39 -12.34 -3.53 -0.39
N CYS A 40 -11.16 -3.67 0.24
CA CYS A 40 -10.18 -2.58 0.30
C CYS A 40 -9.73 -2.17 -1.11
N PHE A 41 -9.54 -3.11 -2.01
CA PHE A 41 -9.20 -2.81 -3.40
C PHE A 41 -10.30 -2.04 -4.12
N SER A 42 -11.58 -2.39 -3.91
CA SER A 42 -12.71 -1.67 -4.49
C SER A 42 -12.79 -0.23 -3.96
N LEU A 43 -12.57 -0.02 -2.66
CA LEU A 43 -12.52 1.32 -2.07
C LEU A 43 -11.35 2.14 -2.62
N LEU A 44 -10.17 1.53 -2.72
CA LEU A 44 -8.99 2.15 -3.30
C LEU A 44 -9.17 2.48 -4.79
N GLN A 45 -9.96 1.71 -5.53
CA GLN A 45 -10.31 2.01 -6.92
C GLN A 45 -11.34 3.12 -7.07
N LYS A 46 -12.33 3.17 -6.15
CA LYS A 46 -13.37 4.20 -6.17
C LYS A 46 -12.82 5.58 -5.84
N ASP A 47 -11.95 5.67 -4.83
CA ASP A 47 -11.40 6.95 -4.39
C ASP A 47 -9.92 6.80 -3.96
N PRO A 48 -9.01 6.59 -4.93
CA PRO A 48 -7.60 6.39 -4.63
C PRO A 48 -7.00 7.59 -3.90
N GLU A 49 -7.35 8.82 -4.29
CA GLU A 49 -6.78 10.03 -3.71
C GLU A 49 -7.06 10.14 -2.20
N ARG A 50 -8.29 9.90 -1.74
CA ARG A 50 -8.63 9.93 -0.32
C ARG A 50 -7.76 9.00 0.54
N TYR A 51 -7.51 7.78 0.05
CA TYR A 51 -6.72 6.82 0.82
C TYR A 51 -5.23 7.07 0.69
N ILE A 52 -4.76 7.47 -0.49
CA ILE A 52 -3.34 7.68 -0.80
C ILE A 52 -2.80 8.96 -0.17
N ASP A 53 -3.56 10.04 -0.16
CA ASP A 53 -3.16 11.33 0.40
C ASP A 53 -2.74 11.22 1.87
N ARG A 54 -3.45 10.38 2.63
CA ARG A 54 -3.12 10.05 4.02
C ARG A 54 -1.72 9.43 4.18
N TRP A 55 -1.25 8.65 3.21
CA TRP A 55 0.08 8.02 3.25
C TRP A 55 1.17 8.94 2.71
N LEU A 56 0.85 9.78 1.72
CA LEU A 56 1.77 10.79 1.17
C LEU A 56 2.10 11.86 2.22
N SER A 57 1.11 12.31 2.98
CA SER A 57 1.29 13.34 4.02
C SER A 57 2.09 12.83 5.22
N SER A 58 2.07 11.52 5.48
CA SER A 58 2.76 10.90 6.63
C SER A 58 4.27 10.68 6.42
N GLY A 59 4.88 11.17 5.34
CA GLY A 59 6.33 11.04 5.12
C GLY A 59 6.83 9.59 5.01
N LEU A 60 5.92 8.63 4.81
CA LEU A 60 6.24 7.23 4.51
C LEU A 60 6.53 7.05 3.02
N GLU A 61 7.34 7.95 2.45
CA GLU A 61 8.17 7.66 1.26
C GLU A 61 9.40 6.85 1.68
N THR A 62 9.16 5.79 2.43
CA THR A 62 10.21 4.84 2.72
C THR A 62 10.10 3.80 1.59
N TRP A 63 10.99 3.66 0.60
CA TRP A 63 12.42 3.99 0.52
C TRP A 63 12.81 4.10 -0.98
N ALA A 64 12.72 5.29 -1.58
CA ALA A 64 13.33 5.58 -2.88
C ALA A 64 14.72 6.22 -2.71
N ARG A 65 15.54 5.69 -1.79
CA ARG A 65 16.90 6.16 -1.56
C ARG A 65 17.89 5.00 -1.58
N LYS A 66 18.53 4.91 -2.75
CA LYS A 66 19.74 4.18 -3.17
C LYS A 66 19.62 2.69 -3.44
#